data_AF-A0A559M3B7-F1
#
_entry.id   AF-A0A559M3B7-F1
#
_cell.length_a   1.000
_cell.length_b   1.000
_cell.length_c   1.000
_cell.angle_alpha   90.00
_cell.angle_beta   90.00
_cell.angle_gamma   90.00
#
_symmetry.space_group_name_H-M   'P 1'
#
loop_
_entity.id
_entity.type
_entity.pdbx_description
1 polymer ?
#
loop_
_entity_poly.entity_id
_entity_poly.type
_entity_poly.pdbx_seq_one_letter_code
_entity_poly.pdbx_strand_id
1 'polypeptide(L)'
;MSSHSSTLTPSQKALLPKDKHDSAAIAHLSTLPESTIAHLVPELLTWVQDINWPIAALAASFLLKYPHLLVVPVREILLGGDGEWKHNCLVYLVDEMPLEQLRVLRPAVERIAESSTEGEREFESDEVARNILEK
;
A
#
# COMPACT_ATOMS: atom_id res chain seq x y z
N MET A 1 5.71 -3.51 16.99
CA MET A 1 6.88 -3.13 16.17
C MET A 1 7.31 -4.35 15.36
N SER A 2 6.66 -4.61 14.22
CA SER A 2 7.11 -5.66 13.31
C SER A 2 8.21 -5.07 12.44
N SER A 3 9.46 -5.32 12.82
CA SER A 3 10.62 -4.94 12.02
C SER A 3 10.66 -5.81 10.77
N HIS A 4 10.09 -5.34 9.67
CA HIS A 4 10.43 -5.87 8.36
C HIS A 4 11.89 -5.47 8.08
N SER A 5 12.84 -6.34 8.38
CA SER A 5 14.23 -6.14 7.96
C SER A 5 14.26 -6.12 6.43
N SER A 6 14.45 -4.93 5.88
CA SER A 6 14.52 -4.67 4.44
C SER A 6 15.58 -5.58 3.79
N THR A 7 15.14 -6.61 3.05
CA THR A 7 15.99 -7.61 2.38
C THR A 7 16.64 -7.09 1.09
N LEU A 8 16.48 -5.81 0.79
CA LEU A 8 17.01 -5.17 -0.41
C LEU A 8 18.53 -5.04 -0.36
N THR A 9 19.16 -5.34 -1.50
CA THR A 9 20.57 -5.03 -1.75
C THR A 9 20.80 -3.51 -1.79
N PRO A 10 22.04 -3.03 -1.59
CA PRO A 10 22.34 -1.59 -1.69
C PRO A 10 21.93 -0.98 -3.04
N SER A 11 22.12 -1.72 -4.14
CA SER A 11 21.74 -1.28 -5.48
C SER A 11 20.22 -1.17 -5.65
N GLN A 12 19.44 -2.04 -5.01
CA GLN A 12 17.97 -1.93 -5.01
C GLN A 12 17.50 -0.74 -4.17
N LYS A 13 18.10 -0.51 -2.99
CA LYS A 13 17.77 0.64 -2.15
C LYS A 13 18.05 1.96 -2.83
N ALA A 14 19.09 2.03 -3.66
CA ALA A 14 19.42 3.23 -4.43
C ALA A 14 18.36 3.62 -5.49
N LEU A 15 17.41 2.73 -5.81
CA LEU A 15 16.31 2.99 -6.74
C LEU A 15 15.08 3.59 -6.07
N LEU A 16 14.97 3.50 -4.73
CA LEU A 16 13.83 4.03 -3.99
C LEU A 16 13.88 5.57 -3.92
N PRO A 17 12.73 6.24 -3.78
CA PRO A 17 12.71 7.66 -3.42
C PRO A 17 13.51 7.91 -2.15
N LYS A 18 14.28 9.01 -2.13
CA LYS A 18 15.15 9.36 -1.00
C LYS A 18 14.43 10.15 0.08
N ASP A 19 13.41 10.89 -0.31
CA ASP A 19 12.57 11.70 0.57
C ASP A 19 11.18 11.93 -0.02
N LYS A 20 10.29 12.53 0.77
CA LYS A 20 8.89 12.78 0.41
C LYS A 20 8.67 13.76 -0.76
N HIS A 21 9.72 14.38 -1.29
CA HIS A 21 9.70 15.27 -2.45
C HIS A 21 10.36 14.66 -3.69
N ASP A 22 10.93 13.45 -3.59
CA ASP A 22 11.68 12.77 -4.67
C ASP A 22 10.75 12.11 -5.71
N SER A 23 9.90 12.92 -6.34
CA SER A 23 9.02 12.49 -7.43
C SER A 23 9.80 11.99 -8.67
N ALA A 24 11.05 12.43 -8.85
CA ALA A 24 11.92 11.98 -9.93
C ALA A 24 12.25 10.49 -9.82
N ALA A 25 12.38 9.96 -8.61
CA ALA A 25 12.58 8.52 -8.40
C ALA A 25 11.39 7.71 -8.94
N ILE A 26 10.13 8.13 -8.70
CA ILE A 26 8.94 7.43 -9.22
C ILE A 26 8.91 7.43 -10.76
N ALA A 27 9.32 8.55 -11.38
CA ALA A 27 9.44 8.63 -12.83
C ALA A 27 10.49 7.65 -13.36
N HIS A 28 11.63 7.54 -12.69
CA HIS A 28 12.68 6.58 -13.05
C HIS A 28 12.22 5.12 -12.87
N LEU A 29 11.52 4.79 -11.78
CA LEU A 29 10.98 3.45 -11.56
C LEU A 29 10.06 2.99 -12.71
N SER A 30 9.33 3.91 -13.35
CA SER A 30 8.47 3.59 -14.50
C SER A 30 9.23 3.13 -15.74
N THR A 31 10.56 3.25 -15.78
CA THR A 31 11.40 2.77 -16.89
C THR A 31 12.09 1.44 -16.58
N LEU A 32 11.88 0.87 -15.38
CA LEU A 32 12.54 -0.36 -14.95
C LEU A 32 11.68 -1.60 -15.26
N PRO A 33 12.30 -2.78 -15.39
CA PRO A 33 11.56 -4.03 -15.53
C PRO A 33 10.67 -4.32 -14.31
N GLU A 34 9.50 -4.90 -14.54
CA GLU A 34 8.58 -5.30 -13.47
C GLU A 34 9.24 -6.24 -12.45
N SER A 35 10.13 -7.13 -12.89
CA SER A 35 10.90 -8.00 -12.00
C SER A 35 11.73 -7.22 -10.98
N THR A 36 12.24 -6.03 -11.35
CA THR A 36 12.93 -5.13 -10.42
C THR A 36 11.93 -4.47 -9.48
N ILE A 37 10.79 -4.00 -10.01
CA ILE A 37 9.74 -3.34 -9.23
C ILE A 37 9.17 -4.26 -8.16
N ALA A 38 8.94 -5.53 -8.48
CA ALA A 38 8.38 -6.52 -7.56
C ALA A 38 9.17 -6.61 -6.24
N HIS A 39 10.49 -6.47 -6.29
CA HIS A 39 11.31 -6.46 -5.07
C HIS A 39 11.15 -5.18 -4.24
N LEU A 40 10.83 -4.06 -4.88
CA LEU A 40 10.75 -2.74 -4.25
C LEU A 40 9.36 -2.45 -3.67
N VAL A 41 8.31 -3.17 -4.08
CA VAL A 41 6.91 -2.92 -3.67
C VAL A 41 6.74 -2.73 -2.16
N PRO A 42 7.28 -3.58 -1.26
CA PRO A 42 7.09 -3.39 0.18
C PRO A 42 7.60 -2.04 0.69
N GLU A 43 8.76 -1.59 0.19
CA GLU A 43 9.34 -0.30 0.56
C GLU A 43 8.59 0.86 -0.11
N LEU A 44 8.12 0.68 -1.34
CA LEU A 44 7.33 1.70 -2.04
C LEU A 44 5.98 1.96 -1.36
N LEU A 45 5.37 0.93 -0.77
CA LEU A 45 4.14 1.06 0.01
C LEU A 45 4.32 1.94 1.26
N THR A 46 5.54 2.09 1.78
CA THR A 46 5.79 2.98 2.93
C THR A 46 5.53 4.45 2.59
N TRP A 47 5.64 4.85 1.32
CA TRP A 47 5.28 6.20 0.86
C TRP A 47 3.78 6.47 0.87
N VAL A 48 2.95 5.45 1.15
CA VAL A 48 1.49 5.55 1.32
C VAL A 48 1.11 5.58 2.81
N GLN A 49 2.07 5.60 3.74
CA GLN A 49 1.80 5.74 5.18
C GLN A 49 1.17 7.08 5.53
N ASP A 50 1.68 8.16 4.94
CA ASP A 50 1.21 9.53 5.17
C ASP A 50 0.85 10.19 3.84
N ILE A 51 -0.45 10.35 3.59
CA ILE A 51 -0.95 10.92 2.34
C ILE A 51 -0.62 12.42 2.19
N ASN A 52 -0.20 13.10 3.26
CA ASN A 52 0.25 14.49 3.18
C ASN A 52 1.64 14.62 2.55
N TRP A 53 2.37 13.52 2.38
CA TRP A 53 3.62 13.55 1.64
C TRP A 53 3.36 13.84 0.16
N PRO A 54 4.06 14.83 -0.44
CA PRO A 54 3.86 15.18 -1.85
C PRO A 54 4.02 14.01 -2.82
N ILE A 55 4.83 13.02 -2.46
CA ILE A 55 5.06 11.81 -3.26
C ILE A 55 3.97 10.73 -3.10
N ALA A 56 3.13 10.78 -2.07
CA ALA A 56 2.23 9.67 -1.72
C ALA A 56 1.25 9.32 -2.85
N ALA A 57 0.59 10.33 -3.42
CA ALA A 57 -0.31 10.14 -4.55
C ALA A 57 0.40 9.57 -5.80
N LEU A 58 1.65 9.99 -6.04
CA LEU A 58 2.46 9.46 -7.14
C LEU A 58 2.86 8.01 -6.89
N ALA A 59 3.23 7.67 -5.66
CA ALA A 59 3.56 6.30 -5.26
C ALA A 59 2.36 5.37 -5.40
N ALA A 60 1.17 5.77 -4.89
CA ALA A 60 -0.06 4.99 -5.02
C ALA A 60 -0.42 4.76 -6.50
N SER A 61 -0.43 5.82 -7.30
CA SER A 61 -0.71 5.75 -8.74
C SER A 61 0.29 4.86 -9.49
N PHE A 62 1.57 4.88 -9.09
CA PHE A 62 2.59 4.01 -9.66
C PHE A 62 2.36 2.55 -9.28
N LEU A 63 2.07 2.26 -8.01
CA LEU A 63 1.84 0.91 -7.49
C LEU A 63 0.62 0.26 -8.15
N LEU A 64 -0.46 1.03 -8.39
CA LEU A 64 -1.68 0.55 -9.05
C LEU A 64 -1.47 0.09 -10.50
N LYS A 65 -0.31 0.36 -11.12
CA LYS A 65 0.06 -0.24 -12.41
C LYS A 65 0.35 -1.75 -12.31
N TYR A 66 0.60 -2.25 -11.10
CA TYR A 66 0.98 -3.64 -10.82
C TYR A 66 0.12 -4.26 -9.71
N PRO A 67 -1.21 -4.29 -9.84
CA PRO A 67 -2.10 -4.67 -8.74
C PRO A 67 -1.85 -6.10 -8.23
N HIS A 68 -1.41 -7.02 -9.09
CA HIS A 68 -1.06 -8.39 -8.72
C HIS A 68 0.14 -8.47 -7.75
N LEU A 69 1.06 -7.50 -7.80
CA LEU A 69 2.20 -7.44 -6.87
C LEU A 69 1.80 -6.88 -5.50
N LEU A 70 0.66 -6.20 -5.40
CA LEU A 70 0.21 -5.51 -4.18
C LEU A 70 -0.54 -6.42 -3.22
N VAL A 71 -1.14 -7.51 -3.70
CA VAL A 71 -2.06 -8.34 -2.92
C VAL A 71 -1.45 -8.83 -1.61
N VAL A 72 -0.27 -9.44 -1.66
CA VAL A 72 0.36 -9.98 -0.43
C VAL A 72 0.83 -8.85 0.50
N PRO A 73 1.61 -7.86 0.03
CA PRO A 73 2.07 -6.77 0.90
C PRO A 73 0.94 -5.92 1.50
N VAL A 74 -0.09 -5.58 0.72
CA VAL A 74 -1.23 -4.81 1.23
C VAL A 74 -2.00 -5.61 2.26
N ARG A 75 -2.21 -6.91 2.07
CA ARG A 75 -2.83 -7.76 3.10
C ARG A 75 -2.05 -7.73 4.40
N GLU A 76 -0.72 -7.79 4.34
CA GLU A 76 0.13 -7.71 5.54
C GLU A 76 -0.04 -6.37 6.27
N ILE A 77 -0.14 -5.26 5.53
CA ILE A 77 -0.43 -3.94 6.09
C ILE A 77 -1.81 -3.92 6.75
N LEU A 78 -2.86 -4.42 6.07
CA LEU A 78 -4.23 -4.50 6.61
C LEU A 78 -4.34 -5.35 7.89
N LEU A 79 -3.46 -6.33 8.05
CA LEU A 79 -3.34 -7.16 9.27
C LEU A 79 -2.37 -6.59 10.32
N GLY A 80 -1.64 -5.51 9.98
CA GLY A 80 -0.66 -4.87 10.85
C GLY A 80 -1.25 -4.06 12.00
N GLY A 81 -0.49 -3.13 12.56
CA GLY A 81 -0.92 -2.30 13.70
C GLY A 81 -1.04 -0.81 13.41
N ASP A 82 -0.69 -0.37 12.19
CA ASP A 82 -0.67 1.04 11.82
C ASP A 82 -2.04 1.46 11.24
N GLY A 83 -2.88 2.09 12.06
CA GLY A 83 -4.25 2.45 11.69
C GLY A 83 -4.33 3.39 10.49
N GLU A 84 -3.47 4.41 10.45
CA GLU A 84 -3.43 5.40 9.36
C GLU A 84 -2.98 4.75 8.06
N TRP A 85 -1.93 3.93 8.10
CA TRP A 85 -1.44 3.24 6.89
C TRP A 85 -2.46 2.24 6.34
N LYS A 86 -3.20 1.55 7.22
CA LYS A 86 -4.33 0.70 6.80
C LYS A 86 -5.39 1.50 6.09
N HIS A 87 -5.83 2.61 6.70
CA HIS A 87 -6.83 3.49 6.12
C HIS A 87 -6.39 3.97 4.73
N ASN A 88 -5.17 4.49 4.62
CA ASN A 88 -4.62 4.96 3.36
C ASN A 88 -4.51 3.85 2.32
N CYS A 89 -4.13 2.62 2.70
CA CYS A 89 -4.15 1.48 1.78
C CYS A 89 -5.56 1.13 1.32
N LEU A 90 -6.57 1.16 2.21
CA LEU A 90 -7.95 0.91 1.82
C LEU A 90 -8.42 1.92 0.78
N VAL A 91 -8.26 3.22 1.07
CA VAL A 91 -8.77 4.32 0.24
C VAL A 91 -8.02 4.46 -1.08
N TYR A 92 -6.69 4.46 -1.07
CA TYR A 92 -5.89 4.84 -2.25
C TYR A 92 -5.39 3.65 -3.06
N LEU A 93 -5.52 2.43 -2.55
CA LEU A 93 -5.08 1.22 -3.25
C LEU A 93 -6.23 0.23 -3.40
N VAL A 94 -6.75 -0.32 -2.31
CA VAL A 94 -7.71 -1.43 -2.35
C VAL A 94 -9.00 -1.04 -3.09
N ASP A 95 -9.50 0.17 -2.85
CA ASP A 95 -10.72 0.69 -3.48
C ASP A 95 -10.59 0.88 -5.01
N GLU A 96 -9.35 1.06 -5.49
CA GLU A 96 -8.98 1.28 -6.89
C GLU A 96 -8.48 0.01 -7.60
N MET A 97 -8.26 -1.09 -6.85
CA MET A 97 -7.80 -2.35 -7.44
C MET A 97 -8.89 -3.02 -8.29
N PRO A 98 -8.51 -3.77 -9.34
CA PRO A 98 -9.46 -4.61 -10.05
C PRO A 98 -10.09 -5.68 -9.13
N LEU A 99 -11.32 -6.07 -9.45
CA LEU A 99 -12.10 -7.03 -8.63
C LEU A 99 -11.38 -8.35 -8.36
N GLU A 100 -10.51 -8.80 -9.26
CA GLU A 100 -9.73 -10.02 -9.07
C GLU A 100 -8.81 -9.93 -7.85
N GLN A 101 -8.07 -8.83 -7.70
CA GLN A 101 -7.16 -8.63 -6.57
C GLN A 101 -7.94 -8.32 -5.30
N LEU A 102 -9.02 -7.54 -5.39
CA LEU A 102 -9.92 -7.28 -4.27
C LEU A 102 -10.50 -8.58 -3.69
N ARG A 103 -10.89 -9.55 -4.53
CA ARG A 103 -11.39 -10.86 -4.06
C ARG A 103 -10.37 -11.60 -3.19
N VAL A 104 -9.07 -11.45 -3.45
CA VAL A 104 -8.02 -12.06 -2.63
C VAL A 104 -7.83 -11.31 -1.31
N LEU A 105 -8.00 -9.98 -1.32
CA LEU A 105 -7.92 -9.13 -0.13
C LEU A 105 -9.18 -9.17 0.74
N ARG A 106 -10.32 -9.58 0.17
CA ARG A 106 -11.65 -9.57 0.80
C ARG A 106 -11.67 -10.05 2.25
N PRO A 107 -11.05 -11.17 2.65
CA PRO A 107 -11.07 -11.61 4.05
C PRO A 107 -10.45 -10.59 5.02
N ALA A 108 -9.40 -9.88 4.60
CA ALA A 108 -8.79 -8.84 5.43
C ALA A 108 -9.67 -7.59 5.52
N VAL A 109 -10.32 -7.22 4.41
CA VAL A 109 -11.26 -6.10 4.32
C VAL A 109 -12.52 -6.37 5.18
N GLU A 110 -13.11 -7.56 5.06
CA GLU A 110 -14.25 -8.01 5.88
C GLU A 110 -13.93 -7.96 7.38
N ARG A 111 -12.72 -8.40 7.78
CA ARG A 111 -12.29 -8.29 9.18
C ARG A 111 -12.23 -6.84 9.67
N ILE A 112 -11.82 -5.88 8.82
CA ILE A 112 -11.83 -4.45 9.20
C ILE A 112 -13.28 -3.97 9.35
N ALA A 113 -14.14 -4.30 8.38
CA ALA A 113 -15.54 -3.90 8.35
C ALA A 113 -16.36 -4.43 9.53
N GLU A 114 -16.15 -5.68 9.94
CA GLU A 114 -16.97 -6.38 10.93
C GLU A 114 -16.35 -6.41 12.33
N SER A 115 -15.02 -6.28 12.43
CA SER A 115 -14.26 -6.48 13.67
C SER A 115 -13.07 -5.53 13.74
N SER A 116 -13.34 -4.24 13.52
CA SER A 116 -12.33 -3.19 13.61
C SER A 116 -11.68 -3.10 14.99
N THR A 117 -10.41 -2.74 15.01
CA THR A 117 -9.72 -2.30 16.23
C THR A 117 -10.08 -0.85 16.55
N GLU A 118 -9.72 -0.36 17.74
CA GLU A 118 -9.90 1.05 18.11
C GLU A 118 -9.16 1.98 17.15
N GLY A 119 -7.87 1.71 16.90
CA GLY A 119 -7.07 2.49 15.95
C GLY A 119 -7.58 2.44 14.51
N GLU A 120 -8.36 1.43 14.11
CA GLU A 120 -9.01 1.43 12.79
C GLU A 120 -10.26 2.31 12.75
N ARG A 121 -11.03 2.34 13.84
CA ARG A 121 -12.21 3.21 13.97
C ARG A 121 -11.84 4.69 14.10
N GLU A 122 -10.70 5.01 14.71
CA GLU A 122 -10.18 6.38 14.77
C GLU A 122 -10.03 7.02 13.38
N PHE A 123 -9.75 6.20 12.35
CA PHE A 123 -9.68 6.62 10.94
C PHE A 123 -10.90 6.17 10.13
N GLU A 124 -12.01 5.76 10.76
CA GLU A 124 -13.24 5.33 10.05
C GLU A 124 -12.99 4.19 9.03
N SER A 125 -11.96 3.38 9.27
CA SER A 125 -11.52 2.35 8.31
C SER A 125 -12.55 1.24 8.12
N ASP A 126 -13.40 1.01 9.12
CA ASP A 126 -14.49 0.04 9.03
C ASP A 126 -15.60 0.50 8.09
N GLU A 127 -15.91 1.80 8.05
CA GLU A 127 -16.87 2.36 7.09
C GLU A 127 -16.33 2.29 5.66
N VAL A 128 -15.06 2.68 5.47
CA VAL A 128 -14.38 2.54 4.17
C VAL A 128 -14.37 1.08 3.71
N ALA A 129 -14.06 0.14 4.60
CA ALA A 129 -14.06 -1.27 4.28
C ALA A 129 -15.45 -1.80 3.88
N ARG A 130 -16.52 -1.37 4.55
CA ARG A 130 -17.90 -1.72 4.14
C ARG A 130 -18.22 -1.20 2.74
N ASN A 131 -17.90 0.06 2.46
CA ASN A 131 -18.12 0.66 1.14
C ASN A 131 -17.38 -0.09 0.02
N ILE A 132 -16.14 -0.51 0.28
CA ILE A 132 -15.35 -1.33 -0.67
C ILE A 132 -16.06 -2.66 -0.97
N LEU A 133 -16.66 -3.30 0.04
CA LEU A 133 -17.27 -4.63 -0.10
C LEU A 133 -18.63 -4.61 -0.83
N GLU A 134 -19.26 -3.44 -0.90
CA GLU A 134 -20.53 -3.22 -1.60
C GLU A 134 -20.38 -2.97 -3.12
N LYS A 135 -19.14 -2.77 -3.60
CA LYS A 135 -18.82 -2.67 -5.04
C LYS A 135 -18.94 -4.00 -5.77
#